data_AF-A0A3S4J121-F1
#
_entry.id   AF-A0A3S4J121-F1
#
_cell.length_a   1.000
_cell.length_b   1.000
_cell.length_c   1.000
_cell.angle_alpha   90.00
_cell.angle_beta   90.00
_cell.angle_gamma   90.00
#
_symmetry.space_group_name_H-M   'P 1'
#
loop_
_entity.id
_entity.type
_entity.pdbx_description
1 polymer ?
#
loop_
_entity_poly.entity_id
_entity_poly.type
_entity_poly.pdbx_seq_one_letter_code
_entity_poly.pdbx_strand_id
1 'polypeptide(L)' 'MLIQAEGEKQSAPDAQHQALWHYDNAPSSRQPQTLTFIPWFSWANRGEGEMRIWVNER' A
#
# COMPACT_ATOMS: atom_id res chain seq x y z
N MET A 1 11.83 17.26 3.57
CA MET A 1 12.06 16.64 2.24
C MET A 1 11.06 15.49 2.08
N LEU A 2 10.40 15.40 0.94
CA LEU A 2 9.50 14.30 0.57
C LEU A 2 10.19 13.46 -0.51
N ILE A 3 10.00 12.14 -0.49
CA ILE A 3 10.40 11.26 -1.59
C ILE A 3 9.12 10.77 -2.24
N GLN A 4 9.02 10.92 -3.56
CA GLN A 4 7.93 10.38 -4.35
C GLN A 4 8.49 9.37 -5.34
N ALA A 5 7.79 8.26 -5.52
CA ALA A 5 8.17 7.21 -6.45
C ALA A 5 6.93 6.63 -7.13
N GLU A 6 7.12 6.10 -8.33
CA GLU A 6 6.13 5.20 -8.94
C GLU A 6 6.11 3.88 -8.16
N GLY A 7 4.94 3.29 -8.01
CA GLY A 7 4.75 1.97 -7.44
C GLY A 7 3.40 1.39 -7.80
N GLU A 8 3.10 0.20 -7.30
CA GLU A 8 1.85 -0.49 -7.57
C GLU A 8 0.99 -0.64 -6.30
N LYS A 9 -0.29 -0.29 -6.39
CA LYS A 9 -1.30 -0.66 -5.39
C LYS A 9 -2.03 -1.92 -5.84
N GLN A 10 -2.15 -2.90 -4.95
CA GLN A 10 -3.04 -4.04 -5.13
C GLN A 10 -4.43 -3.70 -4.60
N SER A 11 -5.43 -3.71 -5.48
CA SER A 11 -6.82 -3.39 -5.16
C SER A 11 -7.72 -4.56 -5.57
N ALA A 12 -8.63 -4.97 -4.69
CA ALA A 12 -9.71 -5.90 -5.02
C ALA A 12 -11.03 -5.12 -5.06
N PRO A 13 -11.88 -5.27 -6.11
CA PRO A 13 -13.10 -4.48 -6.25
C PRO A 13 -14.11 -4.66 -5.10
N ASP A 14 -14.13 -5.84 -4.49
CA ASP A 14 -15.07 -6.21 -3.42
C ASP A 14 -14.34 -6.95 -2.29
N ALA A 15 -13.27 -6.34 -1.79
CA ALA A 15 -12.40 -6.95 -0.78
C ALA A 15 -13.16 -7.42 0.47
N GLN A 16 -14.25 -6.75 0.84
CA GLN A 16 -15.04 -7.04 2.05
C GLN A 16 -15.81 -8.36 1.95
N HIS A 17 -16.28 -8.74 0.76
CA HIS A 17 -17.12 -9.93 0.55
C HIS A 17 -16.38 -11.08 -0.15
N GLN A 18 -15.10 -10.90 -0.48
CA GLN A 18 -14.27 -11.95 -1.06
C GLN A 18 -13.81 -12.98 -0.02
N ALA A 19 -13.55 -14.20 -0.50
CA ALA A 19 -12.98 -15.24 0.34
C ALA A 19 -11.57 -14.85 0.80
N LEU A 20 -11.23 -15.21 2.05
CA LEU A 20 -9.90 -14.91 2.60
C LEU A 20 -8.77 -15.66 1.90
N TRP A 21 -9.06 -16.82 1.30
CA TRP A 21 -8.08 -17.71 0.68
C TRP A 21 -8.50 -18.09 -0.74
N HIS A 22 -7.53 -18.10 -1.65
CA HIS A 22 -7.68 -18.51 -3.04
C HIS A 22 -6.55 -19.46 -3.41
N TYR A 23 -6.85 -20.48 -4.24
CA TYR A 23 -5.90 -21.54 -4.56
C TYR A 23 -4.75 -21.06 -5.49
N ASP A 24 -5.07 -20.39 -6.61
CA ASP A 24 -4.06 -20.05 -7.62
C ASP A 24 -3.80 -18.54 -7.79
N ASN A 25 -4.86 -17.72 -7.74
CA ASN A 25 -4.77 -16.31 -8.08
C ASN A 25 -5.43 -15.45 -7.03
N ALA A 26 -4.71 -14.43 -6.57
CA ALA A 26 -5.29 -13.39 -5.73
C ALA A 26 -6.32 -12.60 -6.57
N PRO A 27 -7.54 -12.36 -6.06
CA PRO A 27 -8.58 -11.59 -6.74
C PRO A 27 -8.29 -10.07 -6.79
N SER A 28 -7.04 -9.66 -6.56
CA SER A 28 -6.59 -8.27 -6.60
C SER A 28 -5.90 -7.95 -7.91
N SER A 29 -6.17 -6.78 -8.48
CA SER A 29 -5.43 -6.23 -9.61
C SER A 29 -4.41 -5.19 -9.15
N ARG A 30 -3.34 -5.02 -9.94
CA ARG A 30 -2.33 -3.98 -9.70
C ARG A 30 -2.72 -2.71 -10.45
N GLN A 31 -2.56 -1.58 -9.77
CA GLN A 31 -2.84 -0.26 -10.30
C GLN A 31 -1.63 0.64 -10.07
N PRO A 32 -1.15 1.38 -11.09
CA PRO A 32 -0.10 2.37 -10.89
C PRO A 32 -0.51 3.39 -9.84
N GLN A 33 0.39 3.71 -8.92
CA GLN A 33 0.16 4.67 -7.85
C GLN A 33 1.45 5.40 -7.47
N THR A 34 1.37 6.73 -7.33
CA THR A 34 2.47 7.51 -6.75
C THR A 34 2.54 7.27 -5.25
N LEU A 35 3.65 6.70 -4.78
CA LEU A 35 3.95 6.54 -3.37
C LEU A 35 4.62 7.82 -2.85
N THR A 36 4.19 8.30 -1.68
CA THR A 36 4.77 9.49 -1.03
C THR A 36 5.33 9.11 0.33
N PHE A 37 6.64 9.24 0.50
CA PHE A 37 7.37 8.93 1.72
C PHE A 37 7.79 10.18 2.46
N ILE A 38 7.72 10.11 3.79
CA ILE A 38 8.18 11.16 4.71
C ILE A 38 9.42 10.67 5.47
N PRO A 39 10.22 11.58 6.04
CA PRO A 39 11.26 11.19 6.98
C PRO A 39 10.65 10.43 8.15
N TRP A 40 11.23 9.28 8.50
CA TRP A 40 10.69 8.39 9.53
C TRP A 40 10.47 9.10 10.87
N PHE A 41 11.42 9.93 11.32
CA PHE A 41 11.31 10.68 12.57
C PHE A 41 10.14 11.67 12.61
N SER A 42 9.54 11.99 11.45
CA SER A 42 8.40 12.90 11.33
C SER A 42 7.04 12.18 11.35
N TRP A 43 7.01 10.84 11.40
CA TRP A 43 5.76 10.07 11.47
C TRP A 43 4.98 10.36 12.78
N ALA A 44 3.68 10.06 12.77
CA ALA A 44 2.72 10.28 13.86
C ALA A 44 2.45 11.74 14.28
N ASN A 45 3.09 12.73 13.65
CA ASN A 45 2.83 14.16 13.92
C ASN A 45 1.60 14.74 13.20
N ARG A 46 0.78 13.91 12.53
CA ARG A 46 -0.44 14.33 11.79
C ARG A 46 -1.69 13.54 12.18
N GLY A 47 -1.66 12.82 13.30
CA GLY A 47 -2.71 11.89 13.72
C GLY A 47 -2.36 10.44 13.47
N GLU A 48 -3.27 9.55 13.89
CA GLU A 48 -3.13 8.09 13.78
C GLU A 48 -3.25 7.61 12.33
N GLY A 49 -2.54 6.53 12.01
CA GLY A 49 -2.56 5.89 10.69
C GLY A 49 -1.46 4.84 10.52
N GLU A 50 -1.59 4.00 9.49
CA GLU A 50 -0.63 2.95 9.17
C GLU A 50 0.74 3.51 8.73
N MET A 51 1.81 2.77 9.03
CA MET A 51 3.16 3.11 8.58
C MET A 51 4.02 1.85 8.44
N ARG A 52 4.91 1.88 7.44
CA ARG A 52 5.92 0.85 7.23
C ARG A 52 7.20 1.50 6.68
N ILE A 53 8.36 1.04 7.15
CA ILE A 53 9.67 1.48 6.65
C ILE A 53 10.06 0.68 5.40
N TRP A 54 9.98 -0.65 5.51
CA TRP A 54 10.30 -1.56 4.42
C TRP A 54 9.05 -1.90 3.62
N VAL A 55 8.92 -1.34 2.42
CA VAL A 55 7.82 -1.67 1.50
C VAL A 55 8.24 -2.77 0.53
N ASN A 56 7.27 -3.48 -0.04
CA ASN A 56 7.56 -4.47 -1.07
C ASN A 56 8.11 -3.76 -2.32
N GLU A 57 9.13 -4.34 -2.94
CA GLU A 57 9.71 -3.84 -4.19
C GLU A 57 8.78 -4.19 -5.37
N ARG A 58 7.83 -3.30 -5.71
CA ARG A 58 7.05 -3.32 -6.97
C ARG A 58 6.48 -1.94 -7.29
#